data_AF-A0AA47MEV4-F1
#
_entry.id   AF-A0AA47MEV4-F1
#
_cell.length_a   1.000
_cell.length_b   1.000
_cell.length_c   1.000
_cell.angle_alpha   90.00
_cell.angle_beta   90.00
_cell.angle_gamma   90.00
#
_symmetry.space_group_name_H-M   'P 1'
#
loop_
_entity.id
_entity.type
_entity.pdbx_description
1 polymer ?
#
loop_
_entity_poly.entity_id
_entity_poly.type
_entity_poly.pdbx_seq_one_letter_code
_entity_poly.pdbx_strand_id
1 'polypeptide(L)'
;MEELKSMLMCFQSWLQRTCACSSMILKEFVKNVLLEKPGGATVLKEYEDTGSICDSSRRQMVNILAAPMTEKEGRIPQRLNKEKYALGIITLFPALKDPMSKKGYEHFYDAQSGSGFLAWRLKTIQRKTKLLPESSSSPKAAVVMGGGPTLVRDNSQEDQLQDEQCKEAISLMTHTNERDTIFQKMQETFHFRQRLIHNPETSASVLSMFPRLLDTKGLVSL
;
A
#
# COMPACT_ATOMS: atom_id res chain seq x y z
N MET A 1 4.63 -27.55 -52.10
CA MET A 1 3.98 -27.37 -50.78
C MET A 1 4.83 -27.85 -49.61
N GLU A 2 5.66 -28.89 -49.77
CA GLU A 2 6.53 -29.40 -48.69
C GLU A 2 7.67 -28.44 -48.27
N GLU A 3 8.27 -27.70 -49.20
CA GLU A 3 9.29 -26.68 -48.89
C GLU A 3 8.80 -25.55 -47.98
N LEU A 4 7.55 -25.10 -48.15
CA LEU A 4 6.92 -24.08 -47.30
C LEU A 4 6.64 -24.62 -45.90
N LYS A 5 6.27 -25.90 -45.76
CA LYS A 5 6.11 -26.54 -44.44
C LYS A 5 7.46 -26.69 -43.73
N SER A 6 8.52 -27.05 -44.47
CA SER A 6 9.89 -27.16 -43.95
C SER A 6 10.42 -25.80 -43.46
N MET A 7 10.25 -24.74 -44.26
CA MET A 7 10.61 -23.37 -43.86
C MET A 7 9.79 -22.87 -42.65
N LEU A 8 8.48 -23.17 -42.60
CA LEU A 8 7.65 -22.83 -41.45
C LEU A 8 8.10 -23.57 -40.18
N MET A 9 8.42 -24.86 -40.27
CA MET A 9 8.92 -25.66 -39.15
C MET A 9 10.32 -25.19 -38.68
N CYS A 10 11.21 -24.80 -39.59
CA CYS A 10 12.51 -24.22 -39.26
C CYS A 10 12.36 -22.84 -38.60
N PHE A 11 11.48 -21.98 -39.13
CA PHE A 11 11.18 -20.68 -38.54
C PHE A 11 10.56 -20.84 -37.14
N GLN A 12 9.64 -21.79 -36.98
CA GLN A 12 8.98 -22.08 -35.71
C GLN A 12 9.94 -22.70 -34.69
N SER A 13 10.83 -23.60 -35.12
CA SER A 13 11.93 -24.12 -34.29
C SER A 13 12.94 -23.05 -33.90
N TRP A 14 13.25 -22.12 -34.81
CA TRP A 14 14.12 -20.97 -34.53
C TRP A 14 13.44 -19.98 -33.56
N LEU A 15 12.14 -19.73 -33.72
CA LEU A 15 11.32 -18.94 -32.79
C LEU A 15 11.26 -19.59 -31.40
N GLN A 16 11.09 -20.91 -31.32
CA GLN A 16 11.11 -21.66 -30.06
C GLN A 16 12.50 -21.65 -29.40
N ARG A 17 13.58 -21.77 -30.18
CA ARG A 17 14.97 -21.66 -29.69
C ARG A 17 15.28 -20.27 -29.14
N THR A 18 14.87 -19.21 -29.84
CA THR A 18 15.06 -17.82 -29.38
C THR A 18 14.22 -17.51 -28.13
N CYS A 19 12.99 -18.04 -28.04
CA CYS A 19 12.12 -17.89 -26.88
C CYS A 19 12.65 -18.64 -25.64
N ALA A 20 13.19 -19.85 -25.81
CA ALA A 20 13.82 -20.63 -24.74
C ALA A 20 15.12 -20.01 -24.23
N CYS A 21 15.92 -19.41 -25.12
CA CYS A 21 17.13 -18.67 -24.73
C CYS A 21 16.76 -17.44 -23.86
N SER A 22 15.71 -16.72 -24.23
CA SER A 22 15.22 -15.58 -23.45
C SER A 22 14.76 -16.00 -22.05
N SER A 23 14.01 -17.10 -21.90
CA SER A 23 13.52 -17.53 -20.59
C SER A 23 14.66 -17.95 -19.65
N MET A 24 15.71 -18.62 -20.15
CA MET A 24 16.90 -18.97 -19.36
C MET A 24 17.64 -17.73 -18.86
N ILE A 25 17.78 -16.70 -19.70
CA ILE A 25 18.42 -15.43 -19.29
C ILE A 25 17.62 -14.75 -18.17
N LEU A 26 16.29 -14.77 -18.25
CA LEU A 26 15.43 -14.17 -17.22
C LEU A 26 15.49 -14.92 -15.89
N LYS A 27 15.53 -16.26 -15.95
CA LYS A 27 15.71 -17.11 -14.79
C LYS A 27 17.02 -16.78 -14.07
N GLU A 28 18.13 -16.76 -14.81
CA GLU A 28 19.45 -16.50 -14.23
C GLU A 28 19.56 -15.07 -13.68
N PHE A 29 18.96 -14.11 -14.38
CA PHE A 29 18.86 -12.73 -13.91
C PHE A 29 18.16 -12.63 -12.54
N VAL A 30 16.97 -13.24 -12.38
CA VAL A 30 16.25 -13.22 -11.10
C VAL A 30 17.01 -13.97 -10.01
N LYS A 31 17.63 -15.11 -10.35
CA LYS A 31 18.46 -15.88 -9.43
C LYS A 31 19.64 -15.05 -8.90
N ASN A 32 20.34 -14.34 -9.78
CA ASN A 32 21.46 -13.47 -9.39
C ASN A 32 21.00 -12.34 -8.46
N VAL A 33 19.87 -11.69 -8.76
CA VAL A 33 19.32 -10.65 -7.87
C VAL A 33 18.99 -11.21 -6.48
N LEU A 34 18.48 -12.44 -6.39
CA LEU A 34 18.22 -13.08 -5.11
C LEU A 34 19.50 -13.44 -4.35
N LEU A 35 20.58 -13.82 -5.04
CA LEU A 35 21.86 -14.14 -4.40
C LEU A 35 22.59 -12.89 -3.89
N GLU A 36 22.46 -11.75 -4.58
CA GLU A 36 23.14 -10.49 -4.21
C GLU A 36 22.58 -9.84 -2.93
N LYS A 37 21.30 -10.04 -2.62
CA LYS A 37 20.61 -9.34 -1.53
C LYS A 37 20.35 -10.28 -0.35
N PRO A 38 20.41 -9.78 0.90
CA PRO A 38 20.21 -10.62 2.08
C PRO A 38 18.81 -11.24 2.08
N GLY A 39 18.75 -12.50 2.47
CA GLY A 39 17.51 -13.27 2.55
C GLY A 39 17.05 -13.93 1.25
N GLY A 40 17.67 -13.66 0.09
CA GLY A 40 17.29 -14.36 -1.14
C GLY A 40 17.84 -15.78 -1.20
N ALA A 41 18.99 -16.06 -0.58
CA ALA A 41 19.51 -17.42 -0.41
C ALA A 41 18.55 -18.32 0.38
N THR A 42 17.86 -17.76 1.39
CA THR A 42 16.85 -18.50 2.17
C THR A 42 15.67 -18.92 1.29
N VAL A 43 15.21 -18.03 0.40
CA VAL A 43 14.11 -18.32 -0.54
C VAL A 43 14.52 -19.43 -1.52
N LEU A 44 15.74 -19.38 -2.05
CA LEU A 44 16.25 -20.39 -2.97
C LEU A 44 16.36 -21.75 -2.27
N LYS A 45 16.92 -21.79 -1.07
CA LYS A 45 17.05 -23.01 -0.28
C LYS A 45 15.70 -23.63 0.07
N GLU A 46 14.73 -22.83 0.50
CA GLU A 46 13.38 -23.31 0.80
C GLU A 46 12.72 -23.99 -0.41
N TYR A 47 12.93 -23.42 -1.60
CA TYR A 47 12.43 -24.01 -2.83
C TYR A 47 13.16 -25.30 -3.21
N GLU A 48 14.47 -25.37 -3.01
CA GLU A 48 15.25 -26.60 -3.21
C GLU A 48 14.79 -27.73 -2.28
N ASP A 49 14.46 -27.40 -1.02
CA ASP A 49 14.05 -28.37 0.00
C ASP A 49 12.59 -28.84 -0.18
N THR A 50 11.67 -27.93 -0.51
CA THR A 50 10.21 -28.21 -0.50
C THR A 50 9.58 -28.30 -1.89
N GLY A 51 10.27 -27.83 -2.93
CA GLY A 51 9.72 -27.68 -4.28
C GLY A 51 8.67 -26.56 -4.41
N SER A 52 8.46 -25.75 -3.36
CA SER A 52 7.51 -24.64 -3.34
C SER A 52 8.04 -23.48 -2.47
N ILE A 53 7.30 -22.37 -2.43
CA ILE A 53 7.64 -21.21 -1.60
C ILE A 53 6.40 -20.82 -0.78
N CYS A 54 6.56 -20.76 0.54
CA CYS A 54 5.54 -20.32 1.48
C CYS A 54 5.24 -18.82 1.35
N ASP A 55 4.12 -18.36 1.91
CA ASP A 55 3.69 -16.96 1.73
C ASP A 55 4.71 -15.94 2.27
N SER A 56 5.33 -16.21 3.43
CA SER A 56 6.34 -15.31 4.02
C SER A 56 7.57 -15.17 3.12
N SER A 57 8.09 -16.29 2.61
CA SER A 57 9.26 -16.29 1.73
C SER A 57 8.93 -15.70 0.36
N ARG A 58 7.70 -15.89 -0.14
CA ARG A 58 7.22 -15.23 -1.36
C ARG A 58 7.16 -13.71 -1.20
N ARG A 59 6.67 -13.22 -0.07
CA ARG A 59 6.68 -11.78 0.26
C ARG A 59 8.11 -11.24 0.34
N GLN A 60 9.01 -11.97 0.99
CA GLN A 60 10.43 -11.63 1.10
C GLN A 60 11.08 -11.55 -0.29
N MET A 61 10.85 -12.55 -1.13
CA MET A 61 11.30 -12.57 -2.53
C MET A 61 10.81 -11.34 -3.30
N VAL A 62 9.51 -11.03 -3.25
CA VAL A 62 8.94 -9.86 -3.94
C VAL A 62 9.56 -8.56 -3.44
N ASN A 63 9.83 -8.44 -2.13
CA ASN A 63 10.50 -7.27 -1.57
C ASN A 63 11.93 -7.12 -2.08
N ILE A 64 12.69 -8.22 -2.11
CA ILE A 64 14.07 -8.25 -2.62
C ILE A 64 14.10 -7.85 -4.10
N LEU A 65 13.19 -8.38 -4.91
CA LEU A 65 13.14 -8.10 -6.34
C LEU A 65 12.65 -6.68 -6.66
N ALA A 66 11.76 -6.10 -5.84
CA ALA A 66 11.27 -4.74 -6.06
C ALA A 66 12.32 -3.66 -5.78
N ALA A 67 13.27 -3.89 -4.87
CA ALA A 67 14.32 -2.95 -4.51
C ALA A 67 15.21 -2.53 -5.71
N PRO A 68 15.84 -3.46 -6.46
CA PRO A 68 16.68 -3.10 -7.60
C PRO A 68 15.89 -2.48 -8.76
N MET A 69 14.59 -2.76 -8.88
CA MET A 69 13.74 -2.09 -9.87
C MET A 69 13.67 -0.59 -9.58
N THR A 70 13.48 -0.21 -8.31
CA THR A 70 13.44 1.20 -7.90
C THR A 70 14.81 1.86 -7.84
N GLU A 71 15.87 1.11 -7.52
CA GLU A 71 17.24 1.64 -7.55
C GLU A 71 17.69 1.97 -8.99
N LYS A 72 17.39 1.11 -9.97
CA LYS A 72 17.88 1.27 -11.35
C LYS A 72 17.01 2.18 -12.21
N GLU A 73 15.68 2.09 -12.11
CA GLU A 73 14.74 2.85 -12.96
C GLU A 73 14.11 4.05 -12.23
N GLY A 74 14.48 4.26 -10.97
CA GLY A 74 13.93 5.32 -10.12
C GLY A 74 12.53 4.99 -9.59
N ARG A 75 11.75 6.04 -9.28
CA ARG A 75 10.49 5.88 -8.55
C ARG A 75 9.45 5.02 -9.28
N ILE A 76 9.40 5.04 -10.62
CA ILE A 76 8.38 4.35 -11.41
C ILE A 76 9.07 3.41 -12.40
N PRO A 77 9.24 2.13 -12.04
CA PRO A 77 9.76 1.14 -12.97
C PRO A 77 8.92 1.03 -14.23
N GLN A 78 9.58 0.77 -15.37
CA GLN A 78 8.92 0.60 -16.66
C GLN A 78 8.06 -0.67 -16.69
N ARG A 79 7.03 -0.65 -17.53
CA ARG A 79 6.13 -1.80 -17.74
C ARG A 79 6.90 -3.06 -18.17
N LEU A 80 7.79 -2.91 -19.13
CA LEU A 80 8.57 -4.03 -19.67
C LEU A 80 9.45 -4.68 -18.59
N ASN A 81 10.06 -3.86 -17.72
CA ASN A 81 10.88 -4.37 -16.64
C ASN A 81 10.04 -5.15 -15.62
N LYS A 82 8.85 -4.65 -15.25
CA LYS A 82 7.91 -5.42 -14.39
C LYS A 82 7.52 -6.77 -15.00
N GLU A 83 7.24 -6.83 -16.30
CA GLU A 83 6.98 -8.11 -16.99
C GLU A 83 8.21 -9.03 -17.01
N LYS A 84 9.41 -8.46 -17.22
CA LYS A 84 10.68 -9.19 -17.19
C LYS A 84 10.89 -9.92 -15.86
N TYR A 85 10.69 -9.24 -14.74
CA TYR A 85 10.81 -9.84 -13.41
C TYR A 85 9.72 -10.88 -13.17
N ALA A 86 8.46 -10.60 -13.52
CA ALA A 86 7.35 -11.54 -13.35
C ALA A 86 7.58 -12.86 -14.11
N LEU A 87 8.03 -12.76 -15.37
CA LEU A 87 8.38 -13.93 -16.19
C LEU A 87 9.59 -14.69 -15.63
N GLY A 88 10.62 -13.97 -15.15
CA GLY A 88 11.78 -14.59 -14.51
C GLY A 88 11.42 -15.37 -13.25
N ILE A 89 10.50 -14.84 -12.42
CA ILE A 89 10.02 -15.52 -11.20
C ILE A 89 9.38 -16.86 -11.54
N ILE A 90 8.41 -16.90 -12.46
CA ILE A 90 7.72 -18.17 -12.79
C ILE A 90 8.63 -19.16 -13.52
N THR A 91 9.67 -18.68 -14.19
CA THR A 91 10.66 -19.54 -14.86
C THR A 91 11.65 -20.13 -13.86
N LEU A 92 11.99 -19.38 -12.81
CA LEU A 92 12.83 -19.85 -11.71
C LEU A 92 12.06 -20.78 -10.76
N PHE A 93 10.80 -20.45 -10.47
CA PHE A 93 9.91 -21.19 -9.59
C PHE A 93 8.63 -21.63 -10.33
N PRO A 94 8.69 -22.69 -11.15
CA PRO A 94 7.53 -23.20 -11.89
C PRO A 94 6.29 -23.47 -11.03
N ALA A 95 6.46 -23.85 -9.76
CA ALA A 95 5.34 -24.07 -8.83
C ALA A 95 4.52 -22.81 -8.52
N LEU A 96 5.07 -21.61 -8.77
CA LEU A 96 4.40 -20.33 -8.58
C LEU A 96 3.65 -19.85 -9.84
N LYS A 97 3.74 -20.59 -10.94
CA LYS A 97 3.02 -20.27 -12.17
C LYS A 97 1.53 -20.51 -11.98
N ASP A 98 0.71 -19.52 -12.31
CA ASP A 98 -0.74 -19.66 -12.28
C ASP A 98 -1.23 -20.53 -13.46
N PRO A 99 -1.91 -21.67 -13.21
CA PRO A 99 -2.49 -22.49 -14.27
C PRO A 99 -3.67 -21.82 -15.00
N MET A 100 -4.35 -20.87 -14.36
CA MET A 100 -5.56 -20.22 -14.89
C MET A 100 -5.24 -18.98 -15.74
N SER A 101 -4.04 -18.43 -15.57
CA SER A 101 -3.54 -17.27 -16.30
C SER A 101 -3.05 -17.64 -17.70
N LYS A 102 -3.29 -16.75 -18.68
CA LYS A 102 -2.85 -16.97 -20.07
C LYS A 102 -1.34 -17.10 -20.19
N LYS A 103 -0.60 -16.29 -19.42
CA LYS A 103 0.87 -16.28 -19.42
C LYS A 103 1.48 -16.95 -18.19
N GLY A 104 0.69 -17.15 -17.14
CA GLY A 104 1.08 -17.78 -15.88
C GLY A 104 1.78 -16.85 -14.87
N TYR A 105 2.17 -15.63 -15.26
CA TYR A 105 2.86 -14.66 -14.39
C TYR A 105 1.99 -13.48 -13.95
N GLU A 106 0.72 -13.44 -14.37
CA GLU A 106 -0.16 -12.28 -14.19
C GLU A 106 -0.39 -11.91 -12.72
N HIS A 107 -0.34 -12.88 -11.79
CA HIS A 107 -0.40 -12.61 -10.35
C HIS A 107 0.80 -11.82 -9.81
N PHE A 108 1.98 -11.95 -10.42
CA PHE A 108 3.14 -11.13 -10.07
C PHE A 108 3.08 -9.76 -10.72
N TYR A 109 2.73 -9.72 -12.01
CA TYR A 109 2.44 -8.49 -12.72
C TYR A 109 1.53 -8.74 -13.93
N ASP A 110 0.36 -8.13 -13.91
CA ASP A 110 -0.49 -8.00 -15.09
C ASP A 110 -0.32 -6.61 -15.69
N ALA A 111 0.12 -6.58 -16.94
CA ALA A 111 0.42 -5.38 -17.67
C ALA A 111 -0.84 -4.71 -18.25
N GLN A 112 -1.98 -5.42 -18.34
CA GLN A 112 -3.27 -4.85 -18.74
C GLN A 112 -3.90 -4.07 -17.59
N SER A 113 -4.05 -4.69 -16.42
CA SER A 113 -4.63 -4.04 -15.23
C SER A 113 -3.64 -3.19 -14.43
N GLY A 114 -2.33 -3.37 -14.65
CA GLY A 114 -1.30 -2.74 -13.82
C GLY A 114 -1.28 -3.28 -12.39
N SER A 115 -1.77 -4.50 -12.17
CA SER A 115 -1.91 -5.14 -10.86
C SER A 115 -0.90 -6.27 -10.66
N GLY A 116 -0.94 -6.90 -9.47
CA GLY A 116 -0.05 -8.00 -9.09
C GLY A 116 0.88 -7.66 -7.91
N PHE A 117 1.55 -8.68 -7.38
CA PHE A 117 2.39 -8.52 -6.18
C PHE A 117 3.53 -7.52 -6.36
N LEU A 118 4.20 -7.51 -7.52
CA LEU A 118 5.25 -6.53 -7.81
C LEU A 118 4.67 -5.12 -7.91
N ALA A 119 3.54 -4.95 -8.61
CA ALA A 119 2.88 -3.66 -8.73
C ALA A 119 2.46 -3.10 -7.37
N TRP A 120 1.86 -3.93 -6.51
CA TRP A 120 1.48 -3.53 -5.16
C TRP A 120 2.70 -3.14 -4.34
N ARG A 121 3.76 -3.96 -4.37
CA ARG A 121 4.96 -3.66 -3.59
C ARG A 121 5.59 -2.33 -4.02
N LEU A 122 5.77 -2.10 -5.31
CA LEU A 122 6.29 -0.85 -5.87
C LEU A 122 5.43 0.36 -5.44
N LYS A 123 4.10 0.24 -5.49
CA LYS A 123 3.17 1.29 -5.03
C LYS A 123 3.37 1.62 -3.55
N THR A 124 3.60 0.62 -2.70
CA THR A 124 3.83 0.84 -1.26
C THR A 124 5.19 1.45 -0.96
N ILE A 125 6.25 1.07 -1.68
CA ILE A 125 7.58 1.69 -1.57
C ILE A 125 7.47 3.18 -1.92
N GLN A 126 6.82 3.51 -3.04
CA GLN A 126 6.59 4.90 -3.46
C GLN A 126 5.83 5.72 -2.40
N ARG A 127 4.76 5.17 -1.81
CA ARG A 127 4.00 5.86 -0.76
C ARG A 127 4.87 6.17 0.46
N LYS A 128 5.68 5.21 0.92
CA LYS A 128 6.59 5.42 2.04
C LYS A 128 7.62 6.51 1.75
N THR A 129 8.17 6.56 0.53
CA THR A 129 9.10 7.62 0.13
C THR A 129 8.48 9.02 0.05
N LYS A 130 7.14 9.12 -0.10
CA LYS A 130 6.45 10.42 -0.08
C LYS A 130 6.21 10.95 1.34
N LEU A 131 6.19 10.07 2.34
CA LEU A 131 5.91 10.43 3.74
C LEU A 131 7.17 10.84 4.51
N LEU A 132 8.37 10.56 3.97
CA LEU A 132 9.63 11.08 4.47
C LEU A 132 9.93 12.38 3.71
N PRO A 133 9.81 13.57 4.33
CA PRO A 133 10.26 14.80 3.70
C PRO A 133 11.78 14.70 3.55
N GLU A 134 12.25 14.74 2.31
CA GLU A 134 13.64 14.97 1.99
C GLU A 134 14.04 16.33 2.60
N SER A 135 14.98 16.30 3.53
CA SER A 135 15.55 17.50 4.15
C SER A 135 16.35 18.28 3.10
N SER A 136 15.70 19.09 2.29
CA SER A 136 16.31 20.22 1.58
C SER A 136 15.23 21.10 0.93
N SER A 137 15.07 22.29 1.51
CA SER A 137 14.53 23.53 0.92
C SER A 137 13.14 23.52 0.26
N SER A 138 12.25 24.32 0.87
CA SER A 138 11.09 25.06 0.30
C SER A 138 9.70 24.53 0.68
N PRO A 139 8.84 25.35 1.32
CA PRO A 139 7.48 24.95 1.69
C PRO A 139 6.52 25.23 0.55
N LYS A 140 5.82 24.20 0.04
CA LYS A 140 4.54 24.38 -0.64
C LYS A 140 3.55 23.37 -0.12
N ALA A 141 2.46 23.91 0.44
CA ALA A 141 1.34 23.24 1.05
C ALA A 141 0.85 22.05 0.21
N ALA A 142 0.92 20.85 0.77
CA ALA A 142 0.22 19.69 0.26
C ALA A 142 -0.82 19.30 1.33
N VAL A 143 -2.08 19.58 0.99
CA VAL A 143 -3.28 19.15 1.70
C VAL A 143 -3.18 17.64 1.98
N VAL A 144 -3.04 17.29 3.26
CA VAL A 144 -2.98 15.92 3.75
C VAL A 144 -4.39 15.33 3.75
N MET A 145 -4.73 14.59 2.70
CA MET A 145 -5.89 13.68 2.70
C MET A 145 -5.37 12.25 2.83
N GLY A 146 -5.33 11.75 4.06
CA GLY A 146 -4.87 10.40 4.39
C GLY A 146 -5.24 9.99 5.82
N GLY A 147 -6.53 9.87 6.10
CA GLY A 147 -7.04 9.39 7.39
C GLY A 147 -7.02 7.86 7.48
N GLY A 148 -6.27 7.31 8.42
CA GLY A 148 -6.34 5.91 8.84
C GLY A 148 -6.77 5.78 10.31
N PRO A 149 -7.37 4.65 10.73
CA PRO A 149 -8.05 4.51 12.04
C PRO A 149 -7.15 4.56 13.29
N THR A 150 -5.84 4.53 13.11
CA THR A 150 -4.88 4.35 14.23
C THR A 150 -3.82 5.45 14.30
N LEU A 151 -3.90 6.48 13.46
CA LEU A 151 -3.00 7.63 13.58
C LEU A 151 -3.49 8.53 14.72
N VAL A 152 -2.72 8.56 15.81
CA VAL A 152 -2.75 9.67 16.76
C VAL A 152 -2.36 10.91 15.97
N ARG A 153 -3.32 11.81 15.74
CA ARG A 153 -3.06 13.11 15.13
C ARG A 153 -2.28 13.92 16.14
N ASP A 154 -1.02 14.23 15.82
CA ASP A 154 -0.25 15.24 16.52
C ASP A 154 -0.92 16.59 16.22
N ASN A 155 -1.62 17.14 17.22
CA ASN A 155 -2.42 18.35 17.09
C ASN A 155 -1.63 19.49 17.74
N SER A 156 -0.57 19.91 17.07
CA SER A 156 0.20 21.10 17.43
C SER A 156 -0.71 22.33 17.32
N GLN A 157 -1.05 22.88 18.50
CA GLN A 157 -1.63 24.19 18.82
C GLN A 157 -2.29 24.98 17.68
N GLU A 158 -3.61 25.15 17.77
CA GLU A 158 -4.28 26.46 17.62
C GLU A 158 -5.70 26.34 18.24
N ASP A 159 -6.02 27.29 19.12
CA ASP A 159 -7.28 27.50 19.88
C ASP A 159 -7.71 26.45 20.91
N GLN A 160 -6.93 26.36 21.98
CA GLN A 160 -7.38 25.79 23.25
C GLN A 160 -8.41 26.76 23.88
N LEU A 161 -9.71 26.53 23.68
CA LEU A 161 -10.75 27.20 24.47
C LEU A 161 -10.46 26.93 25.95
N GLN A 162 -10.30 27.98 26.75
CA GLN A 162 -10.15 27.87 28.21
C GLN A 162 -11.36 27.12 28.80
N ASP A 163 -11.16 26.42 29.91
CA ASP A 163 -12.19 25.57 30.54
C ASP A 163 -13.51 26.34 30.82
N GLU A 164 -13.44 27.66 31.03
CA GLU A 164 -14.62 28.52 31.18
C GLU A 164 -15.42 28.70 29.87
N GLN A 165 -14.74 28.86 28.73
CA GLN A 165 -15.40 28.98 27.42
C GLN A 165 -16.09 27.67 27.01
N CYS A 166 -15.55 26.53 27.44
CA CYS A 166 -16.21 25.24 27.26
C CYS A 166 -17.50 25.15 28.07
N LYS A 167 -17.51 25.62 29.32
CA LYS A 167 -18.72 25.65 30.17
C LYS A 167 -19.79 26.58 29.59
N GLU A 168 -19.38 27.74 29.09
CA GLU A 168 -20.29 28.69 28.43
C GLU A 168 -20.91 28.09 27.16
N ALA A 169 -20.10 27.45 26.31
CA ALA A 169 -20.60 26.77 25.11
C ALA A 169 -21.58 25.64 25.45
N ILE A 170 -21.29 24.84 26.48
CA ILE A 170 -22.20 23.80 26.99
C ILE A 170 -23.51 24.42 27.48
N SER A 171 -23.44 25.48 28.29
CA SER A 171 -24.61 26.19 28.81
C SER A 171 -25.45 26.81 27.69
N LEU A 172 -24.82 27.34 26.64
CA LEU A 172 -25.53 27.87 25.48
C LEU A 172 -26.26 26.77 24.71
N MET A 173 -25.62 25.62 24.50
CA MET A 173 -26.22 24.48 23.80
C MET A 173 -27.38 23.83 24.55
N THR A 174 -27.41 23.92 25.89
CA THR A 174 -28.53 23.39 26.69
C THR A 174 -29.78 24.25 26.59
N HIS A 175 -29.65 25.55 26.31
CA HIS A 175 -30.78 26.49 26.27
C HIS A 175 -31.19 26.94 24.86
N THR A 176 -30.43 26.58 23.83
CA THR A 176 -30.70 26.91 22.42
C THR A 176 -31.27 25.70 21.66
N ASN A 177 -32.20 25.94 20.72
CA ASN A 177 -32.74 24.93 19.79
C ASN A 177 -32.35 25.18 18.32
N GLU A 178 -31.51 26.19 18.08
CA GLU A 178 -30.97 26.51 16.75
C GLU A 178 -29.91 25.48 16.35
N ARG A 179 -30.15 24.81 15.23
CA ARG A 179 -29.35 23.65 14.82
C ARG A 179 -27.93 24.07 14.47
N ASP A 180 -27.75 25.15 13.72
CA ASP A 180 -26.43 25.61 13.28
C ASP A 180 -25.55 26.03 14.47
N THR A 181 -26.13 26.71 15.47
CA THR A 181 -25.46 27.05 16.72
C THR A 181 -25.04 25.81 17.49
N ILE A 182 -25.89 24.78 17.57
CA ILE A 182 -25.55 23.51 18.23
C ILE A 182 -24.39 22.83 17.50
N PHE A 183 -24.41 22.76 16.17
CA PHE A 183 -23.33 22.16 15.40
C PHE A 183 -22.01 22.92 15.57
N GLN A 184 -22.06 24.25 15.51
CA GLN A 184 -20.89 25.11 15.71
C GLN A 184 -20.30 24.93 17.12
N LYS A 185 -21.13 25.00 18.17
CA LYS A 185 -20.67 24.82 19.55
C LYS A 185 -20.25 23.38 19.86
N MET A 186 -20.82 22.39 19.18
CA MET A 186 -20.31 21.02 19.21
C MET A 186 -18.93 20.92 18.58
N GLN A 187 -18.68 21.57 17.45
CA GLN A 187 -17.36 21.60 16.83
C GLN A 187 -16.32 22.27 17.75
N GLU A 188 -16.67 23.41 18.35
CA GLU A 188 -15.81 24.13 19.31
C GLU A 188 -15.44 23.26 20.52
N THR A 189 -16.39 22.48 21.04
CA THR A 189 -16.17 21.62 22.22
C THR A 189 -15.59 20.24 21.88
N PHE A 190 -15.19 19.97 20.63
CA PHE A 190 -14.70 18.67 20.18
C PHE A 190 -13.49 18.17 21.00
N HIS A 191 -12.45 19.00 21.14
CA HIS A 191 -11.23 18.59 21.86
C HIS A 191 -11.48 18.36 23.35
N PHE A 192 -12.34 19.17 23.97
CA PHE A 192 -12.74 18.98 25.36
C PHE A 192 -13.43 17.63 25.55
N ARG A 193 -14.39 17.30 24.67
CA ARG A 193 -15.09 16.01 24.68
C ARG A 193 -14.14 14.84 24.42
N GLN A 194 -13.25 14.96 23.45
CA GLN A 194 -12.26 13.94 23.12
C GLN A 194 -11.36 13.62 24.32
N ARG A 195 -10.89 14.65 25.05
CA ARG A 195 -10.12 14.46 26.29
C ARG A 195 -10.93 13.70 27.35
N LEU A 196 -12.20 14.03 27.54
CA LEU A 196 -13.04 13.31 28.51
C LEU A 196 -13.25 11.84 28.13
N ILE A 197 -13.41 11.53 26.83
CA ILE A 197 -13.60 10.15 26.36
C ILE A 197 -12.33 9.30 26.57
N HIS A 198 -11.14 9.89 26.41
CA HIS A 198 -9.89 9.16 26.60
C HIS A 198 -9.51 8.94 28.08
N ASN A 199 -10.19 9.61 29.01
CA ASN A 199 -9.97 9.43 30.44
C ASN A 199 -11.01 8.44 31.00
N PRO A 200 -10.59 7.30 31.58
CA PRO A 200 -11.52 6.25 32.02
C PRO A 200 -12.50 6.75 33.09
N GLU A 201 -12.04 7.62 34.01
CA GLU A 201 -12.83 8.18 35.11
C GLU A 201 -13.92 9.16 34.65
N THR A 202 -13.73 9.87 33.53
CA THR A 202 -14.65 10.93 33.07
C THR A 202 -15.44 10.55 31.83
N SER A 203 -15.08 9.44 31.17
CA SER A 203 -15.77 8.92 29.99
C SER A 203 -17.26 8.66 30.22
N ALA A 204 -17.63 8.21 31.42
CA ALA A 204 -19.02 7.91 31.80
C ALA A 204 -19.92 9.15 31.89
N SER A 205 -19.37 10.33 32.21
CA SER A 205 -20.14 11.56 32.38
C SER A 205 -20.29 12.39 31.10
N VAL A 206 -19.65 12.00 29.99
CA VAL A 206 -19.65 12.79 28.74
C VAL A 206 -21.06 13.00 28.19
N LEU A 207 -21.89 11.95 28.18
CA LEU A 207 -23.26 12.05 27.66
C LEU A 207 -24.19 12.87 28.57
N SER A 208 -23.90 12.94 29.87
CA SER A 208 -24.61 13.84 30.78
C SER A 208 -24.23 15.31 30.60
N MET A 209 -22.96 15.58 30.27
CA MET A 209 -22.49 16.95 30.01
C MET A 209 -22.90 17.47 28.63
N PHE A 210 -23.10 16.57 27.66
CA PHE A 210 -23.45 16.90 26.29
C PHE A 210 -24.74 16.19 25.86
N PRO A 211 -25.90 16.54 26.45
CA PRO A 211 -27.17 15.87 26.16
C PRO A 211 -27.57 15.98 24.68
N ARG A 212 -27.13 17.06 24.00
CA ARG A 212 -27.43 17.28 22.58
C ARG A 212 -26.85 16.22 21.63
N LEU A 213 -25.89 15.42 22.08
CA LEU A 213 -25.39 14.24 21.33
C LEU A 213 -26.47 13.16 21.13
N LEU A 214 -27.48 13.10 21.99
CA LEU A 214 -28.54 12.09 21.95
C LEU A 214 -29.75 12.53 21.11
N ASP A 215 -30.04 13.84 21.07
CA ASP A 215 -31.26 14.38 20.47
C ASP A 215 -31.06 14.99 19.07
N THR A 216 -29.83 15.43 18.75
CA THR A 216 -29.55 16.18 17.53
C THR A 216 -28.98 15.26 16.45
N LYS A 217 -29.82 14.98 15.44
CA LYS A 217 -29.43 14.13 14.29
C LYS A 217 -28.26 14.74 13.52
N GLY A 218 -27.21 13.95 13.30
CA GLY A 218 -26.03 14.31 12.50
C GLY A 218 -24.75 14.60 13.29
N LEU A 219 -24.80 14.59 14.63
CA LEU A 219 -23.64 14.86 15.49
C LEU A 219 -22.72 13.64 15.73
N VAL A 220 -23.22 12.41 15.57
CA VAL A 220 -22.48 11.15 15.82
C VAL A 220 -21.97 10.52 14.50
N SER A 221 -22.22 11.16 13.36
CA SER A 221 -21.91 10.65 12.02
C SER A 221 -20.73 11.36 11.33
N LEU A 222 -19.88 12.07 12.06
CA LEU A 222 -18.71 12.79 11.56
C LEU A 222 -17.40 12.21 12.10
#